data_AF-A0A9E0UZD2-F1
#
_entry.id   AF-A0A9E0UZD2-F1
#
_cell.length_a   1.000
_cell.length_b   1.000
_cell.length_c   1.000
_cell.angle_alpha   90.00
_cell.angle_beta   90.00
_cell.angle_gamma   90.00
#
_symmetry.space_group_name_H-M   'P 1'
#
loop_
_entity.id
_entity.type
_entity.pdbx_description
1 polymer ?
#
loop_
_entity_poly.entity_id
_entity_poly.type
_entity_poly.pdbx_seq_one_letter_code
_entity_poly.pdbx_strand_id
1 'polypeptide(L)'
;VWKVVKNLVVKAATAPGRMLVRAVGGGDANELDKVRFEPLETTLGKEQRRTLEQLAKGLKAKPDVDMALVPLGDQQQELEALAAFEVKKTFLGYTGALVAVDSARINALSTRDSSFVGYLNERSPTTVGQGEHQRCVALLGGGTLQSRCVEMEQARQKAVRNFLLSQGLAEDRFTIRQGTVEETRGYVGKPSYRLIFDAGAKALDRAGPSAR
;
A
#
# COMPACT_ATOMS: atom_id res chain seq x y z
N VAL A 1 -15.02 -31.06 11.82
CA VAL A 1 -15.71 -29.90 12.45
C VAL A 1 -14.83 -28.64 12.51
N TRP A 2 -13.51 -28.72 12.74
CA TRP A 2 -12.58 -27.55 12.74
C TRP A 2 -12.52 -26.73 11.43
N LYS A 3 -12.64 -27.38 10.26
CA LYS A 3 -12.67 -26.70 8.94
C LYS A 3 -13.91 -25.82 8.73
N VAL A 4 -15.02 -26.11 9.41
CA VAL A 4 -16.28 -25.35 9.26
C VAL A 4 -16.19 -24.02 10.01
N VAL A 5 -15.54 -23.99 11.19
CA VAL A 5 -15.29 -22.76 11.97
C VAL A 5 -14.29 -21.85 11.25
N LYS A 6 -13.21 -22.40 10.69
CA LYS A 6 -12.25 -21.61 9.87
C LYS A 6 -12.92 -20.93 8.68
N ASN A 7 -13.83 -21.62 8.00
CA ASN A 7 -14.56 -21.05 6.87
C ASN A 7 -15.64 -20.04 7.28
N LEU A 8 -16.17 -20.13 8.51
CA LEU A 8 -17.09 -19.13 9.06
C LEU A 8 -16.37 -17.84 9.48
N VAL A 9 -15.17 -17.93 10.07
CA VAL A 9 -14.33 -16.76 10.39
C VAL A 9 -13.81 -16.09 9.10
N VAL A 10 -13.39 -16.88 8.11
CA VAL A 10 -12.94 -16.35 6.81
C VAL A 10 -14.10 -15.74 5.99
N LYS A 11 -15.32 -16.28 6.05
CA LYS A 11 -16.50 -15.63 5.44
C LYS A 11 -16.99 -14.42 6.24
N ALA A 12 -16.80 -14.41 7.55
CA ALA A 12 -17.07 -13.26 8.40
C ALA A 12 -16.13 -12.08 8.14
N ALA A 13 -15.05 -12.20 7.35
CA ALA A 13 -14.26 -11.04 6.94
C ALA A 13 -14.96 -10.15 5.88
N THR A 14 -15.97 -10.68 5.16
CA THR A 14 -16.71 -9.92 4.13
C THR A 14 -18.00 -9.26 4.65
N ALA A 15 -18.53 -9.72 5.79
CA ALA A 15 -19.79 -9.22 6.34
C ALA A 15 -19.67 -7.87 7.10
N PRO A 16 -18.66 -7.64 7.96
CA PRO A 16 -18.45 -6.37 8.65
C PRO A 16 -18.13 -5.26 7.65
N GLY A 17 -17.22 -5.49 6.69
CA GLY A 17 -16.89 -4.53 5.64
C GLY A 17 -18.13 -4.06 4.86
N ARG A 18 -18.92 -5.01 4.34
CA ARG A 18 -20.19 -4.70 3.63
C ARG A 18 -21.22 -4.02 4.54
N MET A 19 -21.28 -4.37 5.82
CA MET A 19 -22.14 -3.68 6.80
C MET A 19 -21.63 -2.30 7.20
N LEU A 20 -20.33 -2.04 7.17
CA LEU A 20 -19.71 -0.73 7.39
C LEU A 20 -20.01 0.18 6.19
N VAL A 21 -19.80 -0.31 4.96
CA VAL A 21 -20.18 0.36 3.70
C VAL A 21 -21.65 0.78 3.70
N ARG A 22 -22.54 -0.12 4.14
CA ARG A 22 -23.98 0.14 4.22
C ARG A 22 -24.35 1.15 5.31
N ALA A 23 -23.63 1.15 6.44
CA ALA A 23 -23.86 2.08 7.54
C ALA A 23 -23.39 3.52 7.23
N VAL A 24 -22.44 3.71 6.31
CA VAL A 24 -21.92 5.03 5.92
C VAL A 24 -22.56 5.60 4.65
N GLY A 25 -23.65 5.00 4.13
CA GLY A 25 -24.45 5.59 3.04
C GLY A 25 -24.28 4.97 1.66
N GLY A 26 -23.77 3.72 1.54
CA GLY A 26 -23.94 2.91 0.33
C GLY A 26 -23.00 3.23 -0.83
N GLY A 27 -21.69 3.08 -0.62
CA GLY A 27 -20.71 2.97 -1.70
C GLY A 27 -20.60 1.55 -2.27
N ASP A 28 -19.86 1.38 -3.37
CA ASP A 28 -19.59 0.04 -3.92
C ASP A 28 -18.69 -0.73 -2.96
N ALA A 29 -19.07 -1.95 -2.57
CA ALA A 29 -18.33 -2.74 -1.58
C ALA A 29 -16.90 -3.06 -2.04
N ASN A 30 -16.63 -2.95 -3.34
CA ASN A 30 -15.31 -3.11 -3.95
C ASN A 30 -14.40 -1.87 -3.80
N GLU A 31 -14.91 -0.70 -3.42
CA GLU A 31 -14.11 0.51 -3.16
C GLU A 31 -13.51 0.52 -1.75
N LEU A 32 -14.08 -0.24 -0.81
CA LEU A 32 -13.67 -0.30 0.59
C LEU A 32 -12.90 -1.58 0.93
N ASP A 33 -12.39 -2.31 -0.08
CA ASP A 33 -11.55 -3.50 0.15
C ASP A 33 -10.07 -3.14 0.34
N LYS A 34 -9.63 -2.03 -0.27
CA LYS A 34 -8.24 -1.63 -0.35
C LYS A 34 -8.06 -0.11 -0.35
N VAL A 35 -6.96 0.36 0.23
CA VAL A 35 -6.43 1.71 0.02
C VAL A 35 -5.29 1.62 -0.98
N ARG A 36 -5.49 2.11 -2.21
CA ARG A 36 -4.50 2.00 -3.31
C ARG A 36 -3.61 3.24 -3.37
N PHE A 37 -2.34 3.06 -3.70
CA PHE A 37 -1.37 4.11 -3.96
C PHE A 37 -0.92 4.04 -5.41
N GLU A 38 -0.53 5.18 -5.97
CA GLU A 38 0.25 5.16 -7.21
C GLU A 38 1.67 4.63 -6.95
N PRO A 39 2.34 4.06 -7.98
CA PRO A 39 3.74 3.67 -7.84
C PRO A 39 4.56 4.85 -7.31
N LEU A 40 5.43 4.58 -6.34
CA LEU A 40 6.27 5.57 -5.67
C LEU A 40 5.56 6.63 -4.82
N GLU A 41 4.23 6.64 -4.77
CA GLU A 41 3.47 7.56 -3.93
C GLU A 41 3.61 7.17 -2.45
N THR A 42 4.01 8.10 -1.58
CA THR A 42 4.17 7.88 -0.14
C THR A 42 3.20 8.70 0.71
N THR A 43 2.56 9.70 0.12
CA THR A 43 1.60 10.58 0.76
C THR A 43 0.17 10.15 0.44
N LEU A 44 -0.79 10.48 1.30
CA LEU A 44 -2.20 10.27 0.96
C LEU A 44 -2.64 11.28 -0.09
N GLY A 45 -3.30 10.81 -1.14
CA GLY A 45 -4.09 11.60 -2.07
C GLY A 45 -5.53 11.81 -1.59
N LYS A 46 -6.37 12.39 -2.46
CA LYS A 46 -7.79 12.67 -2.15
C LYS A 46 -8.58 11.38 -1.95
N GLU A 47 -8.39 10.40 -2.83
CA GLU A 47 -9.12 9.13 -2.80
C GLU A 47 -8.75 8.31 -1.56
N GLN A 48 -7.45 8.19 -1.23
CA GLN A 48 -7.03 7.47 -0.03
C GLN A 48 -7.57 8.11 1.24
N ARG A 49 -7.58 9.45 1.33
CA ARG A 49 -8.19 10.17 2.46
C ARG A 49 -9.68 9.88 2.58
N ARG A 50 -10.43 9.94 1.47
CA ARG A 50 -11.87 9.65 1.45
C ARG A 50 -12.15 8.23 1.94
N THR A 51 -11.43 7.23 1.43
CA THR A 51 -11.56 5.83 1.86
C THR A 51 -11.26 5.67 3.35
N LEU A 52 -10.12 6.19 3.82
CA LEU A 52 -9.72 6.10 5.23
C LEU A 52 -10.70 6.84 6.17
N GLU A 53 -11.28 7.96 5.74
CA GLU A 53 -12.29 8.70 6.50
C GLU A 53 -13.57 7.88 6.66
N GLN A 54 -14.04 7.24 5.59
CA GLN A 54 -15.21 6.36 5.64
C GLN A 54 -14.97 5.15 6.55
N LEU A 55 -13.78 4.56 6.50
CA LEU A 55 -13.38 3.47 7.38
C LEU A 55 -13.38 3.90 8.86
N ALA A 56 -12.79 5.06 9.17
CA ALA A 56 -12.79 5.59 10.52
C ALA A 56 -14.22 5.84 11.04
N LYS A 57 -15.10 6.42 10.22
CA LYS A 57 -16.52 6.62 10.56
C LYS A 57 -17.23 5.29 10.84
N GLY A 58 -17.03 4.30 9.97
CA GLY A 58 -17.61 2.97 10.15
C GLY A 58 -17.16 2.28 11.45
N LEU A 59 -15.85 2.27 11.72
CA LEU A 59 -15.29 1.65 12.93
C LEU A 59 -15.75 2.35 14.21
N LYS A 60 -15.99 3.67 14.19
CA LYS A 60 -16.60 4.37 15.33
C LYS A 60 -18.05 3.96 15.55
N ALA A 61 -18.81 3.73 14.48
CA ALA A 61 -20.20 3.27 14.56
C ALA A 61 -20.33 1.81 15.02
N LYS A 62 -19.27 1.00 14.89
CA LYS A 62 -19.20 -0.40 15.35
C LYS A 62 -18.01 -0.60 16.30
N PRO A 63 -18.13 -0.26 17.58
CA PRO A 63 -17.02 -0.28 18.53
C PRO A 63 -16.46 -1.68 18.84
N ASP A 64 -17.16 -2.73 18.45
CA ASP A 64 -16.83 -4.15 18.60
C ASP A 64 -15.98 -4.74 17.45
N VAL A 65 -15.74 -3.94 16.40
CA VAL A 65 -14.97 -4.34 15.22
C VAL A 65 -13.62 -3.63 15.19
N ASP A 66 -12.54 -4.38 15.06
CA ASP A 66 -11.20 -3.85 14.84
C ASP A 66 -10.74 -4.12 13.39
N MET A 67 -9.71 -3.40 12.94
CA MET A 67 -9.22 -3.49 11.56
C MET A 67 -7.71 -3.69 11.49
N ALA A 68 -7.24 -4.61 10.65
CA ALA A 68 -5.85 -4.67 10.22
C ALA A 68 -5.71 -4.17 8.78
N LEU A 69 -4.72 -3.30 8.55
CA LEU A 69 -4.25 -2.92 7.22
C LEU A 69 -3.05 -3.79 6.88
N VAL A 70 -3.19 -4.59 5.82
CA VAL A 70 -2.16 -5.49 5.32
C VAL A 70 -1.53 -4.87 4.07
N PRO A 71 -0.25 -4.47 4.09
CA PRO A 71 0.44 -4.00 2.90
C PRO A 71 0.45 -5.07 1.82
N LEU A 72 0.13 -4.67 0.61
CA LEU A 72 0.20 -5.43 -0.62
C LEU A 72 1.01 -4.63 -1.64
N GLY A 73 1.81 -5.32 -2.43
CA GLY A 73 2.60 -4.68 -3.46
C GLY A 73 3.49 -5.70 -4.15
N ASP A 74 3.78 -5.45 -5.42
CA ASP A 74 4.85 -6.14 -6.12
C ASP A 74 6.17 -5.41 -5.82
N GLN A 75 7.03 -6.03 -5.00
CA GLN A 75 8.30 -5.43 -4.59
C GLN A 75 9.24 -5.23 -5.78
N GLN A 76 9.22 -6.14 -6.75
CA GLN A 76 10.08 -6.04 -7.93
C GLN A 76 9.61 -4.88 -8.81
N GLN A 77 8.29 -4.75 -9.02
CA GLN A 77 7.73 -3.63 -9.77
C GLN A 77 8.03 -2.28 -9.11
N GLU A 78 7.90 -2.16 -7.79
CA GLU A 78 8.19 -0.92 -7.07
C GLU A 78 9.68 -0.55 -7.18
N LEU A 79 10.55 -1.55 -7.05
CA LEU A 79 12.00 -1.39 -7.19
C LEU A 79 12.40 -0.96 -8.61
N GLU A 80 11.83 -1.58 -9.64
CA GLU A 80 12.06 -1.22 -11.04
C GLU A 80 11.51 0.16 -11.40
N ALA A 81 10.35 0.53 -10.84
CA ALA A 81 9.77 1.86 -11.01
C ALA A 81 10.66 2.93 -10.37
N LEU A 82 11.16 2.69 -9.14
CA LEU A 82 12.06 3.59 -8.45
C LEU A 82 13.37 3.76 -9.21
N ALA A 83 13.95 2.65 -9.68
CA ALA A 83 15.18 2.67 -10.43
C ALA A 83 15.03 3.46 -11.74
N ALA A 84 13.97 3.17 -12.51
CA ALA A 84 13.70 3.89 -13.74
C ALA A 84 13.48 5.40 -13.48
N PHE A 85 12.76 5.75 -12.43
CA PHE A 85 12.51 7.14 -12.05
C PHE A 85 13.82 7.90 -11.77
N GLU A 86 14.69 7.35 -10.91
CA GLU A 86 15.94 8.01 -10.50
C GLU A 86 16.96 8.12 -11.66
N VAL A 87 17.04 7.10 -12.53
CA VAL A 87 17.91 7.17 -13.69
C VAL A 87 17.38 8.18 -14.71
N LYS A 88 16.07 8.22 -14.98
CA LYS A 88 15.45 9.24 -15.85
C LYS A 88 15.60 10.64 -15.30
N LYS A 89 15.44 10.82 -13.99
CA LYS A 89 15.67 12.09 -13.28
C LYS A 89 17.08 12.60 -13.53
N THR A 90 18.08 11.71 -13.41
CA THR A 90 19.48 12.02 -13.67
C THR A 90 19.72 12.36 -15.14
N PHE A 91 19.17 11.56 -16.07
CA PHE A 91 19.28 11.79 -17.50
C PHE A 91 18.69 13.13 -17.94
N LEU A 92 17.55 13.53 -17.36
CA LEU A 92 16.89 14.81 -17.63
C LEU A 92 17.56 15.99 -16.90
N GLY A 93 18.62 15.75 -16.12
CA GLY A 93 19.41 16.80 -15.47
C GLY A 93 18.80 17.38 -14.20
N TYR A 94 17.81 16.72 -13.57
CA TYR A 94 17.22 17.21 -12.33
C TYR A 94 18.09 16.89 -11.12
N THR A 95 18.63 17.93 -10.47
CA THR A 95 19.55 17.81 -9.32
C THR A 95 18.96 18.28 -7.99
N GLY A 96 17.79 18.93 -8.01
CA GLY A 96 17.15 19.55 -6.85
C GLY A 96 15.84 18.90 -6.41
N ALA A 97 15.13 19.59 -5.52
CA ALA A 97 13.77 19.24 -5.12
C ALA A 97 12.84 19.28 -6.35
N LEU A 98 12.09 18.22 -6.57
CA LEU A 98 11.15 18.13 -7.68
C LEU A 98 9.82 18.76 -7.30
N VAL A 99 9.24 19.54 -8.20
CA VAL A 99 7.81 19.89 -8.14
C VAL A 99 6.98 18.89 -8.96
N ALA A 100 5.66 18.92 -8.80
CA ALA A 100 4.75 17.95 -9.44
C ALA A 100 4.94 17.86 -10.98
N VAL A 101 5.20 18.98 -11.65
CA VAL A 101 5.44 19.01 -13.09
C VAL A 101 6.74 18.31 -13.49
N ASP A 102 7.78 18.35 -12.65
CA ASP A 102 9.05 17.67 -12.92
C ASP A 102 8.86 16.15 -12.85
N SER A 103 8.21 15.67 -11.80
CA SER A 103 7.88 14.25 -11.63
C SER A 103 7.02 13.73 -12.78
N ALA A 104 6.07 14.52 -13.27
CA ALA A 104 5.26 14.18 -14.43
C ALA A 104 6.11 14.02 -15.70
N ARG A 105 7.07 14.93 -15.95
CA ARG A 105 7.99 14.84 -17.08
C ARG A 105 8.92 13.63 -16.99
N ILE A 106 9.45 13.33 -15.80
CA ILE A 106 10.30 12.15 -15.56
C ILE A 106 9.51 10.87 -15.87
N ASN A 107 8.26 10.78 -15.41
CA ASN A 107 7.41 9.63 -15.66
C ASN A 107 7.00 9.47 -17.13
N ALA A 108 6.82 10.59 -17.85
CA ALA A 108 6.43 10.60 -19.26
C ALA A 108 7.56 10.12 -20.20
N LEU A 109 8.83 10.27 -19.82
CA LEU A 109 9.95 9.76 -20.60
C LEU A 109 9.90 8.22 -20.65
N SER A 110 9.84 7.64 -21.85
CA SER A 110 9.88 6.19 -22.04
C SER A 110 11.25 5.62 -21.66
N THR A 111 11.28 4.45 -21.01
CA THR A 111 12.55 3.71 -20.81
C THR A 111 13.15 3.20 -22.13
N ARG A 112 12.36 3.18 -23.21
CA ARG A 112 12.79 2.80 -24.56
C ARG A 112 13.13 3.99 -25.45
N ASP A 113 13.13 5.21 -24.91
CA ASP A 113 13.59 6.37 -25.65
C ASP A 113 15.04 6.17 -26.12
N SER A 114 15.33 6.43 -27.40
CA SER A 114 16.62 6.11 -28.00
C SER A 114 17.78 6.87 -27.35
N SER A 115 17.54 8.12 -26.92
CA SER A 115 18.54 8.93 -26.23
C SER A 115 18.77 8.41 -24.81
N PHE A 116 17.70 8.02 -24.13
CA PHE A 116 17.80 7.38 -22.81
C PHE A 116 18.50 6.03 -22.86
N VAL A 117 18.22 5.20 -23.87
CA VAL A 117 18.91 3.92 -24.09
C VAL A 117 20.38 4.14 -24.42
N GLY A 118 20.71 5.14 -25.23
CA GLY A 118 22.10 5.58 -25.47
C GLY A 118 22.82 5.92 -24.17
N TYR A 119 22.18 6.72 -23.32
CA TYR A 119 22.70 7.04 -21.99
C TYR A 119 22.91 5.79 -21.12
N LEU A 120 21.97 4.84 -21.11
CA LEU A 120 22.15 3.57 -20.39
C LEU A 120 23.33 2.76 -20.91
N ASN A 121 23.58 2.75 -22.23
CA ASN A 121 24.71 2.04 -22.83
C ASN A 121 26.05 2.62 -22.39
N GLU A 122 26.15 3.94 -22.30
CA GLU A 122 27.35 4.62 -21.81
C GLU A 122 27.58 4.38 -20.31
N ARG A 123 26.52 4.42 -19.50
CA ARG A 123 26.61 4.33 -18.03
C ARG A 123 26.67 2.90 -17.50
N SER A 124 26.15 1.94 -18.25
CA SER A 124 26.12 0.52 -17.89
C SER A 124 26.43 -0.35 -19.12
N PRO A 125 27.69 -0.31 -19.61
CA PRO A 125 28.08 -1.05 -20.82
C PRO A 125 28.02 -2.56 -20.64
N THR A 126 28.24 -3.06 -19.42
CA THR A 126 28.22 -4.50 -19.10
C THR A 126 26.82 -5.12 -19.07
N THR A 127 25.76 -4.30 -19.12
CA THR A 127 24.36 -4.76 -19.09
C THR A 127 23.64 -4.54 -20.42
N VAL A 128 24.35 -4.13 -21.48
CA VAL A 128 23.77 -3.96 -22.82
C VAL A 128 23.11 -5.27 -23.28
N GLY A 129 21.90 -5.16 -23.82
CA GLY A 129 21.08 -6.30 -24.25
C GLY A 129 20.12 -6.83 -23.18
N GLN A 130 20.25 -6.43 -21.91
CA GLN A 130 19.24 -6.67 -20.88
C GLN A 130 18.07 -5.69 -21.01
N GLY A 131 16.92 -6.02 -20.38
CA GLY A 131 15.75 -5.13 -20.35
C GLY A 131 16.03 -3.82 -19.61
N GLU A 132 15.46 -2.72 -20.08
CA GLU A 132 15.86 -1.37 -19.64
C GLU A 132 15.62 -1.12 -18.14
N HIS A 133 14.55 -1.70 -17.58
CA HIS A 133 14.28 -1.63 -16.13
C HIS A 133 15.35 -2.34 -15.30
N GLN A 134 15.74 -3.56 -15.71
CA GLN A 134 16.82 -4.31 -15.05
C GLN A 134 18.15 -3.56 -15.11
N ARG A 135 18.42 -2.89 -16.23
CA ARG A 135 19.61 -2.06 -16.40
C ARG A 135 19.62 -0.85 -15.48
N CYS A 136 18.47 -0.20 -15.27
CA CYS A 136 18.34 0.89 -14.30
C CYS A 136 18.64 0.41 -12.87
N VAL A 137 18.14 -0.79 -12.50
CA VAL A 137 18.42 -1.41 -11.20
C VAL A 137 19.91 -1.71 -11.03
N ALA A 138 20.54 -2.31 -12.04
CA ALA A 138 21.97 -2.62 -12.02
C ALA A 138 22.84 -1.37 -11.88
N LEU A 139 22.45 -0.26 -12.53
CA LEU A 139 23.18 1.01 -12.48
C LEU A 139 23.17 1.65 -11.08
N LEU A 140 22.07 1.56 -10.35
CA LEU A 140 21.92 2.19 -9.02
C LEU A 140 22.27 1.26 -7.85
N GLY A 141 22.30 -0.05 -8.09
CA GLY A 141 22.53 -1.07 -7.08
C GLY A 141 21.25 -1.49 -6.35
N GLY A 142 20.92 -2.78 -6.44
CA GLY A 142 19.67 -3.33 -5.88
C GLY A 142 19.53 -3.17 -4.38
N GLY A 143 20.61 -3.25 -3.60
CA GLY A 143 20.57 -3.08 -2.14
C GLY A 143 20.13 -1.68 -1.72
N THR A 144 20.70 -0.63 -2.34
CA THR A 144 20.31 0.77 -2.08
C THR A 144 18.85 1.00 -2.45
N LEU A 145 18.42 0.52 -3.62
CA LEU A 145 17.03 0.64 -4.05
C LEU A 145 16.06 -0.06 -3.10
N GLN A 146 16.40 -1.26 -2.63
CA GLN A 146 15.57 -2.00 -1.68
C GLN A 146 15.39 -1.23 -0.37
N SER A 147 16.46 -0.64 0.19
CA SER A 147 16.37 0.21 1.37
C SER A 147 15.42 1.39 1.16
N ARG A 148 15.50 2.04 -0.01
CA ARG A 148 14.61 3.16 -0.35
C ARG A 148 13.14 2.72 -0.51
N CYS A 149 12.87 1.57 -1.12
CA CYS A 149 11.50 1.02 -1.17
C CYS A 149 10.95 0.72 0.23
N VAL A 150 11.78 0.23 1.16
CA VAL A 150 11.39 0.03 2.57
C VAL A 150 11.06 1.36 3.25
N GLU A 151 11.88 2.39 3.08
CA GLU A 151 11.61 3.74 3.62
C GLU A 151 10.31 4.32 3.07
N MET A 152 10.03 4.13 1.78
CA MET A 152 8.79 4.59 1.15
C MET A 152 7.56 3.89 1.73
N GLU A 153 7.64 2.58 1.96
CA GLU A 153 6.56 1.84 2.62
C GLU A 153 6.37 2.30 4.07
N GLN A 154 7.45 2.52 4.83
CA GLN A 154 7.36 3.10 6.18
C GLN A 154 6.69 4.48 6.18
N ALA A 155 7.01 5.32 5.18
CA ALA A 155 6.37 6.62 5.01
C ALA A 155 4.86 6.51 4.74
N ARG A 156 4.43 5.56 3.89
CA ARG A 156 2.99 5.27 3.67
C ARG A 156 2.31 4.84 4.96
N GLN A 157 2.90 3.90 5.69
CA GLN A 157 2.34 3.39 6.95
C GLN A 157 2.17 4.51 7.97
N LYS A 158 3.17 5.39 8.08
CA LYS A 158 3.11 6.58 8.93
C LYS A 158 1.99 7.53 8.49
N ALA A 159 1.87 7.80 7.19
CA ALA A 159 0.83 8.69 6.66
C ALA A 159 -0.58 8.13 6.94
N VAL A 160 -0.80 6.84 6.70
CA VAL A 160 -2.06 6.14 6.98
C VAL A 160 -2.40 6.18 8.47
N ARG A 161 -1.45 5.77 9.34
CA ARG A 161 -1.63 5.78 10.80
C ARG A 161 -2.00 7.17 11.30
N ASN A 162 -1.21 8.18 10.95
CA ASN A 162 -1.44 9.55 11.39
C ASN A 162 -2.80 10.07 10.95
N PHE A 163 -3.21 9.75 9.71
CA PHE A 163 -4.52 10.15 9.21
C PHE A 163 -5.66 9.49 9.98
N LEU A 164 -5.63 8.18 10.21
CA LEU A 164 -6.65 7.48 10.99
C LEU A 164 -6.76 8.02 12.43
N LEU A 165 -5.62 8.29 13.08
CA LEU A 165 -5.58 8.93 14.40
C LEU A 165 -6.17 10.36 14.35
N SER A 166 -5.85 11.15 13.32
CA SER A 166 -6.44 12.49 13.15
C SER A 166 -7.95 12.45 12.88
N GLN A 167 -8.46 11.35 12.32
CA GLN A 167 -9.89 11.10 12.20
C GLN A 167 -10.51 10.72 13.56
N GLY A 168 -9.75 10.64 14.65
CA GLY A 168 -10.21 10.29 15.99
C GLY A 168 -10.51 8.80 16.18
N LEU A 169 -9.91 7.93 15.36
CA LEU A 169 -9.93 6.49 15.61
C LEU A 169 -8.85 6.15 16.66
N ALA A 170 -9.21 5.44 17.72
CA ALA A 170 -8.25 5.07 18.77
C ALA A 170 -7.17 4.11 18.23
N GLU A 171 -5.95 4.22 18.76
CA GLU A 171 -4.79 3.47 18.26
C GLU A 171 -4.94 1.94 18.39
N ASP A 172 -5.69 1.49 19.40
CA ASP A 172 -5.95 0.07 19.65
C ASP A 172 -7.10 -0.50 18.80
N ARG A 173 -7.72 0.31 17.93
CA ARG A 173 -8.81 -0.08 17.02
C ARG A 173 -8.31 -0.47 15.64
N PHE A 174 -7.03 -0.25 15.35
CA PHE A 174 -6.44 -0.66 14.09
C PHE A 174 -4.97 -1.06 14.23
N THR A 175 -4.52 -1.93 13.33
CA THR A 175 -3.10 -2.31 13.23
C THR A 175 -2.64 -2.23 11.78
N ILE A 176 -1.36 -1.95 11.56
CA ILE A 176 -0.70 -2.17 10.28
C ILE A 176 0.28 -3.32 10.51
N ARG A 177 0.09 -4.43 9.78
CA ARG A 177 0.88 -5.65 9.98
C ARG A 177 1.19 -6.34 8.67
N GLN A 178 2.22 -7.18 8.69
CA GLN A 178 2.47 -8.08 7.57
C GLN A 178 1.29 -9.02 7.35
N GLY A 179 1.02 -9.32 6.09
CA GLY A 179 -0.03 -10.24 5.70
C GLY A 179 0.42 -11.69 5.85
N THR A 180 -0.54 -12.58 6.09
CA THR A 180 -0.31 -14.01 5.91
C THR A 180 -0.12 -14.34 4.42
N VAL A 181 0.38 -15.53 4.13
CA VAL A 181 0.48 -16.00 2.73
C VAL A 181 -0.89 -15.94 2.05
N GLU A 182 -1.96 -16.32 2.73
CA GLU A 182 -3.34 -16.25 2.20
C GLU A 182 -3.78 -14.82 1.89
N GLU A 183 -3.42 -13.86 2.74
CA GLU A 183 -3.79 -12.45 2.59
C GLU A 183 -3.02 -11.76 1.47
N THR A 184 -1.85 -12.27 1.08
CA THR A 184 -1.00 -11.66 0.04
C THR A 184 -0.95 -12.46 -1.27
N ARG A 185 -1.37 -13.74 -1.25
CA ARG A 185 -1.24 -14.67 -2.39
C ARG A 185 -1.80 -14.09 -3.68
N GLY A 186 -1.00 -14.16 -4.73
CA GLY A 186 -1.39 -13.82 -6.10
C GLY A 186 -1.64 -12.32 -6.33
N TYR A 187 -1.30 -11.46 -5.36
CA TYR A 187 -1.39 -10.03 -5.59
C TYR A 187 -0.29 -9.57 -6.55
N VAL A 188 -0.71 -8.96 -7.65
CA VAL A 188 0.15 -8.24 -8.58
C VAL A 188 -0.48 -6.89 -8.82
N GLY A 189 0.32 -5.83 -8.76
CA GLY A 189 -0.12 -4.48 -9.04
C GLY A 189 0.39 -3.46 -8.02
N LYS A 190 -0.22 -2.27 -8.11
CA LYS A 190 0.21 -1.07 -7.38
C LYS A 190 0.24 -1.30 -5.86
N PRO A 191 1.09 -0.57 -5.11
CA PRO A 191 1.09 -0.62 -3.66
C PRO A 191 -0.31 -0.35 -3.10
N SER A 192 -0.75 -1.13 -2.11
CA SER A 192 -2.09 -1.02 -1.54
C SER A 192 -2.12 -1.55 -0.12
N TYR A 193 -3.10 -1.15 0.69
CA TYR A 193 -3.43 -1.83 1.94
C TYR A 193 -4.73 -2.60 1.77
N ARG A 194 -4.70 -3.93 1.96
CA ARG A 194 -5.91 -4.73 2.12
C ARG A 194 -6.46 -4.56 3.52
N LEU A 195 -7.77 -4.47 3.63
CA LEU A 195 -8.47 -4.24 4.88
C LEU A 195 -9.03 -5.57 5.39
N ILE A 196 -8.62 -5.95 6.60
CA ILE A 196 -9.07 -7.16 7.28
C ILE A 196 -9.82 -6.72 8.54
N PHE A 197 -11.08 -7.09 8.67
CA PHE A 197 -11.89 -6.76 9.84
C PHE A 197 -11.99 -7.98 10.74
N ASP A 198 -11.76 -7.78 12.03
CA ASP A 198 -11.99 -8.80 13.05
C ASP A 198 -13.11 -8.32 13.97
N ALA A 199 -14.14 -9.16 14.11
CA ALA A 199 -15.24 -8.89 15.02
C ALA A 199 -15.02 -9.72 16.28
N GLY A 200 -14.80 -9.05 17.41
CA GLY A 200 -15.07 -9.70 18.71
C GLY A 200 -13.90 -10.21 19.55
N ALA A 201 -12.65 -9.79 19.37
CA ALA A 201 -11.60 -10.13 20.35
C ALA A 201 -11.82 -9.44 21.71
N LYS A 202 -12.22 -8.16 21.73
CA LYS A 202 -12.45 -7.39 22.98
C LYS A 202 -13.83 -7.60 23.62
N ALA A 203 -14.79 -8.21 22.92
CA ALA A 203 -16.12 -8.48 23.48
C ALA A 203 -16.11 -9.62 24.51
N LEU A 204 -15.20 -10.60 24.35
CA LEU A 204 -15.05 -11.73 25.26
C LEU A 204 -14.28 -11.36 26.54
N ASP A 205 -13.36 -10.40 26.48
CA ASP A 205 -12.55 -9.98 27.64
C ASP A 205 -13.29 -8.99 28.57
N ARG A 206 -14.33 -8.32 28.06
CA ARG A 206 -15.22 -7.46 28.88
C ARG A 206 -16.33 -8.24 29.60
N ALA A 207 -16.52 -9.52 29.27
CA ALA A 207 -17.36 -10.44 30.01
C ALA A 207 -16.52 -11.17 31.08
N GLY A 208 -15.94 -10.40 32.01
CA GLY A 208 -15.42 -10.96 33.26
C GLY A 208 -16.52 -11.71 34.02
N PRO A 209 -16.16 -12.70 34.87
CA PRO A 209 -17.10 -13.69 35.37
C PRO A 209 -18.22 -13.02 36.16
N SER A 210 -19.46 -13.19 35.70
CA SER A 210 -20.63 -12.96 36.53
C SER A 210 -20.55 -13.92 37.71
N ALA A 211 -20.09 -13.41 38.85
CA ALA A 211 -20.18 -14.10 40.11
C ALA A 211 -21.64 -14.48 40.38
N ARG A 212 -21.89 -15.79 40.52
CA ARG A 212 -22.88 -16.41 41.40
C ARG A 212 -22.56 -17.88 41.53
#